data_AF-A0A194PT95-F1
#
_entry.id   AF-A0A194PT95-F1
#
_cell.length_a   1.000
_cell.length_b   1.000
_cell.length_c   1.000
_cell.angle_alpha   90.00
_cell.angle_beta   90.00
_cell.angle_gamma   90.00
#
_symmetry.space_group_name_H-M   'P 1'
#
loop_
_entity.id
_entity.type
_entity.pdbx_description
1 polymer ?
#
loop_
_entity_poly.entity_id
_entity_poly.type
_entity_poly.pdbx_seq_one_letter_code
_entity_poly.pdbx_strand_id
1 'polypeptide(L)'
;MQYGVGYGSSKRQAKSAAARASIHILIPEMRDQIEPPPAHQEPDFSMKKLEYQKIELTMKVGKHSATVVCKNKKTAKQRASQSILQALHPHVRSWGSLLRLYGSRSVKSCKEKKLEEQQITLLQDKARQNEPNYAVLEKLRNEMLKLRERDEAVVPIGTLLLPADLPPSASDLNHVQL
;
A
#
# COMPACT_ATOMS: atom_id res chain seq x y z
N MET A 1 13.16 37.34 -15.74
CA MET A 1 13.17 35.87 -15.66
C MET A 1 11.76 35.41 -15.34
N GLN A 2 11.14 34.59 -16.21
CA GLN A 2 9.84 34.01 -15.91
C GLN A 2 10.05 32.84 -14.94
N TYR A 3 9.49 32.94 -13.74
CA TYR A 3 9.42 31.85 -12.77
C TYR A 3 8.06 31.17 -12.88
N GLY A 4 7.98 29.89 -12.54
CA GLY A 4 6.73 29.15 -12.58
C GLY A 4 5.75 29.62 -11.51
N VAL A 5 4.49 29.82 -11.89
CA VAL A 5 3.39 30.16 -10.98
C VAL A 5 2.57 28.90 -10.71
N GLY A 6 2.10 28.73 -9.47
CA GLY A 6 1.33 27.56 -9.06
C GLY A 6 0.14 27.93 -8.19
N TYR A 7 -0.98 27.25 -8.44
CA TYR A 7 -2.24 27.42 -7.71
C TYR A 7 -2.55 26.15 -6.90
N GLY A 8 -3.30 26.31 -5.81
CA GLY A 8 -3.73 25.18 -4.99
C GLY A 8 -4.63 25.62 -3.84
N SER A 9 -5.36 24.65 -3.27
CA SER A 9 -6.26 24.84 -2.12
C SER A 9 -5.52 25.09 -0.80
N SER A 10 -4.20 24.97 -0.78
CA SER A 10 -3.35 25.30 0.36
C SER A 10 -2.03 25.97 -0.07
N LYS A 11 -1.41 26.75 0.83
CA LYS A 11 -0.09 27.36 0.60
C LYS A 11 0.98 26.32 0.24
N ARG A 12 0.91 25.12 0.84
CA ARG A 12 1.83 24.01 0.53
C ARG A 12 1.65 23.51 -0.89
N GLN A 13 0.39 23.35 -1.33
CA GLN A 13 0.06 22.90 -2.69
C GLN A 13 0.48 23.95 -3.73
N ALA A 14 0.15 25.22 -3.51
CA ALA A 14 0.53 26.32 -4.41
C ALA A 14 2.06 26.44 -4.59
N LYS A 15 2.83 26.34 -3.49
CA LYS A 15 4.30 26.33 -3.55
C LYS A 15 4.85 25.13 -4.32
N SER A 16 4.32 23.93 -4.07
CA SER A 16 4.76 22.74 -4.79
C SER A 16 4.46 22.81 -6.29
N ALA A 17 3.31 23.38 -6.67
CA ALA A 17 2.94 23.59 -8.06
C ALA A 17 3.84 24.65 -8.73
N ALA A 18 4.14 25.76 -8.05
CA ALA A 18 5.02 26.81 -8.55
C ALA A 18 6.47 26.32 -8.73
N ALA A 19 6.98 25.52 -7.78
CA ALA A 19 8.29 24.92 -7.87
C ALA A 19 8.40 23.94 -9.05
N ARG A 20 7.39 23.09 -9.26
CA ARG A 20 7.34 22.19 -10.42
C ARG A 20 7.32 22.96 -11.74
N ALA A 21 6.46 23.98 -11.85
CA ALA A 21 6.40 24.84 -13.02
C ALA A 21 7.74 25.56 -13.29
N SER A 22 8.44 25.99 -12.24
CA SER A 22 9.76 26.61 -12.37
C SER A 22 10.82 25.63 -12.86
N ILE A 23 10.84 24.40 -12.33
CA ILE A 23 11.75 23.35 -12.79
C ILE A 23 11.48 22.99 -14.26
N HIS A 24 10.20 22.92 -14.66
CA HIS A 24 9.83 22.66 -16.05
C HIS A 24 10.35 23.75 -17.01
N ILE A 25 10.30 25.02 -16.60
CA ILE A 25 10.85 26.14 -17.38
C ILE A 25 12.37 26.09 -17.46
N LEU A 26 13.05 25.69 -16.36
CA LEU A 26 14.51 25.74 -16.25
C LEU A 26 15.23 24.48 -16.76
N ILE A 27 14.60 23.31 -16.66
CA ILE A 27 15.21 22.00 -16.98
C ILE A 27 14.16 21.10 -17.65
N PRO A 28 13.89 21.29 -18.97
CA PRO A 28 12.82 20.59 -19.69
C PRO A 28 13.01 19.06 -19.79
N GLU A 29 14.25 18.56 -19.71
CA GLU A 29 14.55 17.13 -19.79
C GLU A 29 14.05 16.31 -18.59
N MET A 30 13.75 16.96 -17.46
CA MET A 30 13.22 16.29 -16.26
C MET A 30 11.70 16.07 -16.32
N ARG A 31 11.02 16.45 -17.41
CA ARG A 31 9.57 16.37 -17.61
C ARG A 31 8.99 14.98 -17.28
N ASP A 32 9.66 13.92 -17.75
CA ASP A 32 9.16 12.54 -17.69
C ASP A 32 9.42 11.88 -16.32
N GLN A 33 10.20 12.54 -15.44
CA GLN A 33 10.52 12.04 -14.10
C GLN A 33 9.68 12.71 -12.99
N ILE A 34 8.97 13.80 -13.30
CA ILE A 34 8.22 14.63 -12.34
C ILE A 34 6.72 14.65 -12.67
N GLU A 35 6.29 14.07 -13.79
CA GLU A 35 4.87 13.85 -14.03
C GLU A 35 4.26 13.17 -12.81
N PRO A 36 3.15 13.70 -12.28
CA PRO A 36 2.45 13.03 -11.19
C PRO A 36 2.13 11.61 -11.69
N PRO A 37 2.48 10.56 -10.92
CA PRO A 37 2.14 9.19 -11.29
C PRO A 37 0.66 9.11 -11.70
N PRO A 38 0.32 8.31 -12.72
CA PRO A 38 -0.99 8.28 -13.33
C PRO A 38 -2.07 8.09 -12.26
N ALA A 39 -2.97 9.06 -12.16
CA ALA A 39 -4.16 9.09 -11.31
C ALA A 39 -4.06 8.20 -10.05
N HIS A 40 -3.30 8.63 -9.04
CA HIS A 40 -3.72 8.31 -7.68
C HIS A 40 -5.14 8.86 -7.55
N GLN A 41 -6.14 7.97 -7.54
CA GLN A 41 -7.53 8.35 -7.33
C GLN A 41 -7.60 9.00 -5.96
N GLU A 42 -7.61 10.33 -5.97
CA GLU A 42 -7.76 11.12 -4.76
C GLU A 42 -9.06 10.67 -4.09
N PRO A 43 -9.02 10.33 -2.78
CA PRO A 43 -10.21 9.94 -2.07
C PRO A 43 -11.24 11.07 -2.12
N ASP A 44 -12.43 10.77 -2.64
CA ASP A 44 -13.56 11.69 -2.57
C ASP A 44 -14.24 11.57 -1.19
N PHE A 45 -14.55 12.72 -0.59
CA PHE A 45 -15.14 12.81 0.74
C PHE A 45 -16.44 13.60 0.70
N SER A 46 -17.55 12.97 1.03
CA SER A 46 -18.81 13.66 1.32
C SER A 46 -19.16 13.58 2.80
N MET A 47 -19.63 14.69 3.37
CA MET A 47 -20.00 14.78 4.79
C MET A 47 -21.43 15.28 4.92
N LYS A 48 -22.21 14.62 5.77
CA LYS A 48 -23.54 15.05 6.19
C LYS A 48 -23.54 15.23 7.71
N LYS A 49 -24.12 16.34 8.19
CA LYS A 49 -24.38 16.55 9.62
C LYS A 49 -25.66 15.79 9.98
N LEU A 50 -25.60 15.03 11.06
CA LEU A 50 -26.74 14.32 11.63
C LEU A 50 -27.19 15.01 12.92
N GLU A 51 -28.38 14.63 13.40
CA GLU A 51 -28.86 15.01 14.72
C GLU A 51 -27.90 14.55 15.83
N TYR A 52 -27.95 15.21 16.99
CA TYR A 52 -27.12 14.90 18.16
C TYR A 52 -25.59 15.07 17.97
N GLN A 53 -25.18 16.08 17.19
CA GLN A 53 -23.76 16.40 16.92
C GLN A 53 -22.95 15.24 16.31
N LYS A 54 -23.62 14.33 15.60
CA LYS A 54 -22.97 13.28 14.83
C LYS A 54 -22.71 13.75 13.40
N ILE A 55 -21.69 13.20 12.77
CA ILE A 55 -21.30 13.45 11.40
C ILE A 55 -21.24 12.11 10.69
N GLU A 56 -21.95 12.00 9.57
CA GLU A 56 -21.81 10.91 8.62
C GLU A 56 -20.78 11.32 7.57
N LEU A 57 -19.73 10.51 7.41
CA LEU A 57 -18.71 10.72 6.40
C LEU A 57 -18.70 9.52 5.45
N THR A 58 -18.82 9.81 4.16
CA THR A 58 -18.62 8.84 3.09
C THR A 58 -17.28 9.10 2.44
N MET A 59 -16.44 8.07 2.35
CA MET A 59 -15.18 8.09 1.62
C MET A 59 -15.27 7.16 0.42
N LYS A 60 -14.85 7.61 -0.76
CA LYS A 60 -14.78 6.80 -1.98
C LYS A 60 -13.37 6.81 -2.55
N VAL A 61 -12.83 5.63 -2.82
CA VAL A 61 -11.52 5.40 -3.44
C VAL A 61 -11.70 4.37 -4.56
N GLY A 62 -11.86 4.85 -5.79
CA GLY A 62 -12.09 4.00 -6.94
C GLY A 62 -13.35 3.15 -6.81
N LYS A 63 -13.16 1.82 -6.71
CA LYS A 63 -14.24 0.83 -6.55
C LYS A 63 -14.68 0.64 -5.10
N HIS A 64 -13.94 1.16 -4.12
CA HIS A 64 -14.22 0.94 -2.69
C HIS A 64 -14.87 2.18 -2.08
N SER A 65 -15.93 1.98 -1.32
CA SER A 65 -16.62 3.05 -0.59
C SER A 65 -16.90 2.64 0.85
N ALA A 66 -16.72 3.56 1.79
CA ALA A 66 -17.04 3.34 3.20
C ALA A 66 -17.81 4.53 3.77
N THR A 67 -18.91 4.24 4.47
CA THR A 67 -19.72 5.21 5.22
C THR A 67 -19.53 4.99 6.71
N VAL A 68 -19.26 6.05 7.46
CA VAL A 68 -19.05 5.98 8.91
C VAL A 68 -19.71 7.13 9.64
N VAL A 69 -20.30 6.83 10.80
CA VAL A 69 -20.89 7.84 11.69
C VAL A 69 -19.98 8.07 12.90
N CYS A 70 -19.57 9.32 13.11
CA CYS A 70 -18.61 9.72 14.14
C CYS A 70 -18.97 11.10 14.72
N LYS A 71 -18.48 11.40 15.94
CA LYS A 71 -18.60 12.75 16.53
C LYS A 71 -17.59 13.75 15.92
N ASN A 72 -16.41 13.28 15.51
CA ASN A 72 -15.31 14.11 15.03
C ASN A 72 -14.95 13.81 13.56
N LYS A 73 -14.67 14.86 12.77
CA LYS A 73 -14.23 14.72 11.37
C LYS A 73 -12.93 13.92 11.21
N LYS A 74 -11.97 14.11 12.12
CA LYS A 74 -10.68 13.42 12.10
C LYS A 74 -10.85 11.91 12.29
N THR A 75 -11.65 11.50 13.28
CA THR A 75 -11.90 10.08 13.56
C THR A 75 -12.78 9.45 12.50
N ALA A 76 -13.72 10.21 11.91
CA ALA A 76 -14.51 9.78 10.76
C ALA A 76 -13.61 9.41 9.57
N LYS A 77 -12.68 10.30 9.19
CA LYS A 77 -11.71 10.01 8.12
C LYS A 77 -10.87 8.77 8.42
N GLN A 78 -10.38 8.65 9.66
CA GLN A 78 -9.55 7.49 10.06
C GLN A 78 -10.34 6.18 9.99
N ARG A 79 -11.58 6.12 10.50
CA ARG A 79 -12.41 4.91 10.41
C ARG A 79 -12.81 4.57 8.98
N ALA A 80 -13.14 5.57 8.16
CA ALA A 80 -13.43 5.34 6.76
C ALA A 80 -12.20 4.78 6.04
N SER A 81 -11.01 5.32 6.30
CA SER A 81 -9.75 4.79 5.75
C SER A 81 -9.44 3.38 6.22
N GLN A 82 -9.71 3.06 7.49
CA GLN A 82 -9.58 1.72 8.04
C GLN A 82 -10.46 0.72 7.31
N SER A 83 -11.74 1.05 7.13
CA SER A 83 -12.71 0.18 6.44
C SER A 83 -12.32 -0.06 4.98
N ILE A 84 -11.86 0.97 4.27
CA ILE A 84 -11.38 0.80 2.89
C ILE A 84 -10.09 -0.04 2.84
N LEU A 85 -9.12 0.21 3.73
CA LEU A 85 -7.87 -0.57 3.78
C LEU A 85 -8.14 -2.04 4.09
N GLN A 86 -9.14 -2.32 4.92
CA GLN A 86 -9.56 -3.68 5.21
C GLN A 86 -10.24 -4.36 4.01
N ALA A 87 -11.08 -3.64 3.27
CA ALA A 87 -11.67 -4.16 2.03
C ALA A 87 -10.61 -4.45 0.95
N LEU A 88 -9.55 -3.63 0.91
CA LEU A 88 -8.42 -3.83 0.01
C LEU A 88 -7.53 -5.01 0.41
N HIS A 89 -7.42 -5.30 1.71
CA HIS A 89 -6.56 -6.37 2.24
C HIS A 89 -7.31 -7.27 3.23
N PRO A 90 -8.26 -8.11 2.77
CA PRO A 90 -9.05 -8.96 3.66
C PRO A 90 -8.20 -9.97 4.45
N HIS A 91 -7.02 -10.32 3.93
CA HIS A 91 -6.05 -11.24 4.53
C HIS A 91 -5.13 -10.56 5.57
N VAL A 92 -5.10 -9.22 5.63
CA VAL A 92 -4.27 -8.49 6.58
C VAL A 92 -5.01 -8.34 7.90
N ARG A 93 -4.58 -9.12 8.90
CA ARG A 93 -5.24 -9.21 10.22
C ARG A 93 -4.70 -8.25 11.27
N SER A 94 -3.57 -7.59 11.00
CA SER A 94 -2.89 -6.75 11.98
C SER A 94 -2.40 -5.44 11.40
N TRP A 95 -2.41 -4.41 12.25
CA TRP A 95 -1.82 -3.11 11.93
C TRP A 95 -0.34 -3.22 11.59
N GLY A 96 0.38 -4.15 12.22
CA GLY A 96 1.80 -4.40 11.94
C GLY A 96 2.05 -4.93 10.53
N SER A 97 1.21 -5.82 10.02
CA SER A 97 1.30 -6.31 8.64
C SER A 97 0.97 -5.19 7.64
N LEU A 98 -0.06 -4.40 7.91
CA LEU A 98 -0.41 -3.24 7.07
C LEU A 98 0.71 -2.19 7.04
N LEU A 99 1.35 -1.90 8.18
CA LEU A 99 2.52 -1.01 8.25
C LEU A 99 3.75 -1.60 7.55
N ARG A 100 3.88 -2.92 7.48
CA ARG A 100 4.95 -3.56 6.71
C ARG A 100 4.72 -3.52 5.20
N LEU A 101 3.47 -3.39 4.74
CA LEU A 101 3.12 -3.23 3.32
C LEU A 101 3.15 -1.76 2.86
N TYR A 102 2.76 -0.83 3.72
CA TYR A 102 2.56 0.58 3.35
C TYR A 102 3.43 1.57 4.13
N GLY A 103 4.13 1.12 5.18
CA GLY A 103 4.96 1.98 6.01
C GLY A 103 6.26 2.37 5.34
N SER A 104 6.91 3.41 5.87
CA SER A 104 8.12 4.01 5.29
C SER A 104 9.33 3.07 5.20
N ARG A 105 9.33 1.94 5.93
CA ARG A 105 10.35 0.87 5.84
C ARG A 105 10.01 -0.23 4.83
N SER A 106 8.78 -0.27 4.30
CA SER A 106 8.33 -1.23 3.29
C SER A 106 8.93 -0.93 1.92
N VAL A 107 9.22 0.34 1.64
CA VAL A 107 9.83 0.78 0.40
C VAL A 107 11.31 0.42 0.48
N LYS A 108 11.66 -0.82 0.08
CA LYS A 108 13.05 -1.21 -0.14
C LYS A 108 13.68 -0.17 -1.08
N SER A 109 14.91 0.22 -0.80
CA SER A 109 15.64 1.12 -1.70
C SER A 109 15.65 0.52 -3.11
N CYS A 110 15.47 1.33 -4.15
CA CYS A 110 15.56 0.88 -5.55
C CYS A 110 16.85 0.06 -5.79
N LYS A 111 17.94 0.40 -5.08
CA LYS A 111 19.21 -0.33 -5.09
C LYS A 111 19.10 -1.75 -4.51
N GLU A 112 18.41 -1.89 -3.38
CA GLU A 112 18.21 -3.18 -2.71
C GLU A 112 17.29 -4.08 -3.52
N LYS A 113 16.23 -3.52 -4.10
CA LYS A 113 15.32 -4.24 -5.00
C LYS A 113 16.04 -4.75 -6.26
N LYS A 114 16.86 -3.92 -6.89
CA LYS A 114 17.68 -4.32 -8.04
C LYS A 114 18.68 -5.43 -7.70
N LEU A 115 19.28 -5.38 -6.51
CA LEU A 115 20.26 -6.38 -6.07
C LEU A 115 19.61 -7.74 -5.79
N GLU A 116 18.40 -7.75 -5.21
CA GLU A 116 17.59 -8.97 -5.06
C GLU A 116 17.16 -9.55 -6.41
N GLU A 117 16.68 -8.71 -7.34
CA GLU A 117 16.31 -9.12 -8.70
C GLU A 117 17.51 -9.72 -9.46
N GLN A 118 18.69 -9.09 -9.37
CA GLN A 118 19.94 -9.58 -9.98
C GLN A 118 20.39 -10.93 -9.42
N GLN A 119 20.19 -11.21 -8.12
CA GLN A 119 20.52 -12.52 -7.56
C GLN A 119 19.70 -13.65 -8.18
N ILE A 120 18.44 -13.40 -8.56
CA ILE A 120 17.59 -14.41 -9.18
C ILE A 120 18.07 -14.72 -10.60
N THR A 121 18.44 -13.69 -11.37
CA THR A 121 19.01 -13.86 -12.72
C THR A 121 20.30 -14.70 -12.67
N LEU A 122 21.19 -14.42 -11.71
CA LEU A 122 22.42 -15.19 -11.53
C LEU A 122 22.19 -16.64 -11.11
N LEU A 123 21.08 -16.93 -10.43
CA LEU A 123 20.70 -18.30 -10.06
C LEU A 123 20.12 -19.05 -11.27
N GLN A 124 19.44 -18.35 -12.19
CA GLN A 124 18.96 -18.93 -13.44
C GLN A 124 20.11 -19.35 -14.37
N ASP A 125 21.21 -18.59 -14.41
CA ASP A 125 22.42 -18.94 -15.16
C ASP A 125 23.12 -20.22 -14.65
N LYS A 126 22.88 -20.60 -13.39
CA LYS A 126 23.40 -21.85 -12.80
C LYS A 126 22.55 -23.07 -13.12
N ALA A 127 21.42 -22.90 -13.82
CA ALA A 127 20.57 -24.01 -14.21
C ALA A 127 21.25 -24.86 -15.28
N ARG A 128 21.34 -26.18 -15.06
CA ARG A 128 21.70 -27.13 -16.10
C ARG A 128 20.51 -27.35 -17.03
N GLN A 129 20.78 -27.58 -18.32
CA GLN A 129 19.70 -27.90 -19.26
C GLN A 129 19.02 -29.23 -18.87
N ASN A 130 17.69 -29.23 -18.90
CA ASN A 130 16.80 -30.35 -18.56
C ASN A 130 16.78 -30.79 -17.08
N GLU A 131 17.29 -29.97 -16.15
CA GLU A 131 17.13 -30.21 -14.71
C GLU A 131 16.43 -29.03 -14.01
N PRO A 132 15.62 -29.29 -12.97
CA PRO A 132 15.05 -28.22 -12.17
C PRO A 132 16.15 -27.42 -11.45
N ASN A 133 15.95 -26.11 -11.35
CA ASN A 133 16.93 -25.21 -10.73
C ASN A 133 16.86 -25.31 -9.20
N TYR A 134 17.58 -26.29 -8.64
CA TYR A 134 17.67 -26.52 -7.20
C TYR A 134 18.16 -25.30 -6.41
N ALA A 135 19.02 -24.46 -6.99
CA ALA A 135 19.53 -23.27 -6.33
C ALA A 135 18.44 -22.20 -6.12
N VAL A 136 17.52 -22.05 -7.07
CA VAL A 136 16.35 -21.18 -6.92
C VAL A 136 15.37 -21.76 -5.90
N LEU A 137 15.12 -23.06 -5.93
CA LEU A 137 14.22 -23.74 -4.99
C LEU A 137 14.72 -23.65 -3.54
N GLU A 138 16.02 -23.81 -3.32
CA GLU A 138 16.65 -23.70 -2.01
C GLU A 138 16.63 -22.25 -1.50
N LYS A 139 16.92 -21.27 -2.36
CA LYS A 139 16.78 -19.85 -2.02
C LYS A 139 15.35 -19.50 -1.64
N LEU A 140 14.36 -20.00 -2.38
CA LEU A 140 12.94 -19.83 -2.05
C LEU A 140 12.60 -20.44 -0.69
N ARG A 141 13.04 -21.68 -0.42
CA ARG A 141 12.79 -22.37 0.85
C ARG A 141 13.35 -21.59 2.04
N ASN A 142 14.57 -21.06 1.91
CA ASN A 142 15.21 -20.26 2.96
C ASN A 142 14.51 -18.92 3.19
N GLU A 143 14.10 -18.21 2.13
CA GLU A 143 13.31 -16.99 2.28
C GLU A 143 11.95 -17.28 2.92
N MET A 144 11.29 -18.39 2.58
CA MET A 144 10.02 -18.80 3.19
C MET A 144 10.15 -19.10 4.69
N LEU A 145 11.23 -19.79 5.10
CA LEU A 145 11.52 -20.00 6.52
C LEU A 145 11.75 -18.68 7.26
N LYS A 146 12.53 -17.77 6.66
CA LYS A 146 12.82 -16.45 7.23
C LYS A 146 11.59 -15.55 7.32
N LEU A 147 10.62 -15.71 6.41
CA LEU A 147 9.32 -15.05 6.50
C LEU A 147 8.50 -15.61 7.66
N ARG A 148 8.45 -16.94 7.79
CA ARG A 148 7.74 -17.62 8.87
C ARG A 148 8.24 -17.19 10.24
N GLU A 149 9.55 -17.18 10.46
CA GLU A 149 10.15 -16.73 11.74
C GLU A 149 9.80 -15.28 12.07
N ARG A 150 9.78 -14.39 11.06
CA ARG A 150 9.37 -13.00 11.27
C ARG A 150 7.88 -12.86 11.60
N ASP A 151 7.04 -13.69 11.01
CA ASP A 151 5.60 -13.66 11.27
C ASP A 151 5.28 -14.27 12.64
N GLU A 152 5.97 -15.34 13.04
CA GLU A 152 5.87 -15.95 14.39
C GLU A 152 6.37 -14.99 15.49
N ALA A 153 7.44 -14.23 15.24
CA ALA A 153 8.00 -13.29 16.20
C ALA A 153 7.12 -12.04 16.43
N VAL A 154 6.08 -11.82 15.61
CA VAL A 154 5.21 -10.64 15.71
C VAL A 154 3.79 -11.05 16.09
N VAL A 155 3.53 -11.08 17.39
CA VAL A 155 2.17 -11.20 17.93
C VAL A 155 1.42 -9.88 17.65
N PRO A 156 0.23 -9.92 17.02
CA PRO A 156 -0.47 -8.70 16.65
C PRO A 156 -1.01 -7.98 17.89
N ILE A 157 -0.52 -6.78 18.16
CA ILE A 157 -1.16 -5.85 19.09
C ILE A 157 -2.34 -5.18 18.38
N GLY A 158 -3.54 -5.59 18.75
CA GLY A 158 -4.80 -5.05 18.24
C GLY A 158 -5.29 -5.74 16.97
N THR A 159 -6.48 -6.32 17.06
CA THR A 159 -7.21 -6.91 15.94
C THR A 159 -7.79 -5.79 15.08
N LEU A 160 -7.39 -5.72 13.81
CA LEU A 160 -8.19 -5.01 12.81
C LEU A 160 -9.54 -5.74 12.76
N LEU A 161 -10.60 -5.09 13.25
CA LEU A 161 -11.92 -5.69 13.46
C LEU A 161 -12.39 -6.45 12.22
N LEU A 162 -12.24 -7.78 12.20
CA LEU A 162 -12.82 -8.63 11.16
C LEU A 162 -14.34 -8.59 11.34
N PRO A 163 -15.15 -8.34 10.29
CA PRO A 163 -16.52 -8.82 10.32
C PRO A 163 -16.47 -10.33 10.54
N ALA A 164 -17.22 -10.81 11.53
CA ALA A 164 -17.08 -12.12 12.15
C ALA A 164 -17.28 -13.33 11.20
N ASP A 165 -17.68 -13.10 9.95
CA ASP A 165 -18.15 -14.14 9.04
C ASP A 165 -17.11 -14.66 8.04
N LEU A 166 -15.85 -14.20 8.08
CA LEU A 166 -14.82 -14.82 7.25
C LEU A 166 -14.09 -15.93 8.04
N PRO A 167 -14.16 -17.20 7.60
CA PRO A 167 -13.43 -18.27 8.25
C PRO A 167 -11.93 -17.94 8.25
N PRO A 168 -11.18 -18.37 9.27
CA PRO A 168 -9.74 -18.21 9.29
C PRO A 168 -9.14 -18.98 8.10
N SER A 169 -8.84 -18.28 7.00
CA SER A 169 -7.98 -18.72 5.87
C SER A 169 -7.83 -20.24 5.81
N ALA A 170 -8.84 -20.93 5.26
CA ALA A 170 -8.81 -22.37 5.09
C ALA A 170 -7.78 -22.74 4.01
N SER A 171 -6.51 -22.78 4.41
CA SER A 171 -5.52 -23.63 3.78
C SER A 171 -5.68 -25.04 4.36
N ASP A 172 -6.86 -25.65 4.16
CA ASP A 172 -7.07 -27.07 4.40
C ASP A 172 -6.92 -27.79 3.06
N LEU A 173 -5.70 -28.28 2.80
CA LEU A 173 -5.37 -29.12 1.64
C LEU A 173 -5.74 -30.59 1.88
N ASN A 174 -6.72 -30.87 2.74
CA ASN A 174 -7.09 -32.23 3.13
C ASN A 174 -8.55 -32.54 2.80
N HIS A 175 -8.97 -32.41 1.53
CA HIS A 175 -10.08 -33.19 0.98
C HIS A 175 -10.03 -33.18 -0.55
N VAL A 176 -9.10 -33.95 -1.10
CA VAL A 176 -9.25 -34.55 -2.43
C VAL A 176 -9.42 -36.03 -2.17
N GLN A 177 -10.68 -36.50 -2.13
CA GLN A 177 -10.97 -37.91 -2.31
C GLN A 177 -11.02 -38.15 -3.81
N LEU A 178 -10.10 -38.98 -4.30
CA LEU A 178 -10.19 -39.68 -5.58
C LEU A 178 -11.32 -40.70 -5.54
#